data_AF-A0A2V8S9L1-F1
#
_entry.id   AF-A0A2V8S9L1-F1
#
_cell.length_a   1.000
_cell.length_b   1.000
_cell.length_c   1.000
_cell.angle_alpha   90.00
_cell.angle_beta   90.00
_cell.angle_gamma   90.00
#
_symmetry.space_group_name_H-M   'P 1'
#
loop_
_entity.id
_entity.type
_entity.pdbx_description
1 polymer ?
#
loop_
_entity_poly.entity_id
_entity_poly.type
_entity_poly.pdbx_seq_one_letter_code
_entity_poly.pdbx_strand_id
1 'polypeptide(L)'
;MEQPTLFEQLRQGRAIASEQLLLYALGEFQARGKTLAARELPLDRLRGAIRRATETFGVAELTDEEAAAALERLGAQVRRVPPFVAKHPFRVIVPPAVAAQAQEFYQQQRSSQTSDAS
;
A
#
# COMPACT_ATOMS: atom_id res chain seq x y z
N MET A 1 34.74 4.11 -13.90
CA MET A 1 33.77 3.42 -13.02
C MET A 1 33.18 4.50 -12.11
N GLU A 2 31.98 4.97 -12.43
CA GLU A 2 31.33 6.02 -11.64
C GLU A 2 30.77 5.39 -10.36
N GLN A 3 31.20 5.90 -9.20
CA GLN A 3 30.57 5.55 -7.93
C GLN A 3 29.19 6.25 -7.88
N PRO A 4 28.10 5.51 -7.65
CA PRO A 4 26.78 6.12 -7.53
C PRO A 4 26.76 7.08 -6.35
N THR A 5 26.14 8.23 -6.55
CA THR A 5 26.09 9.28 -5.52
C THR A 5 25.23 8.85 -4.34
N LEU A 6 25.45 9.43 -3.16
CA LEU A 6 24.64 9.17 -1.96
C LEU A 6 23.13 9.43 -2.22
N PHE A 7 22.80 10.35 -3.12
CA PHE A 7 21.43 10.60 -3.59
C PHE A 7 20.87 9.47 -4.47
N GLU A 8 21.69 8.81 -5.28
CA GLU A 8 21.29 7.62 -6.05
C GLU A 8 21.15 6.40 -5.15
N GLN A 9 22.01 6.25 -4.13
CA GLN A 9 21.88 5.21 -3.12
C GLN A 9 20.59 5.38 -2.29
N LEU A 10 20.20 6.62 -1.99
CA LEU A 10 18.92 6.93 -1.34
C LEU A 10 17.72 6.65 -2.27
N ARG A 11 17.82 6.91 -3.58
CA ARG A 11 16.80 6.50 -4.57
C ARG A 11 16.75 4.99 -4.81
N GLN A 12 17.87 4.30 -4.58
CA GLN A 12 17.98 2.85 -4.56
C GLN A 12 17.60 2.25 -3.21
N GLY A 13 17.01 3.05 -2.30
CA GLY A 13 16.27 2.54 -1.16
C GLY A 13 15.21 1.57 -1.66
N ARG A 14 15.49 0.26 -1.49
CA ARG A 14 14.73 -0.92 -1.95
C ARG A 14 13.51 -0.56 -2.79
N ALA A 15 13.65 -0.59 -4.12
CA ALA A 15 12.51 -0.45 -5.02
C ALA A 15 11.44 -1.48 -4.63
N ILE A 16 10.44 -1.04 -3.85
CA ILE A 16 9.35 -1.87 -3.38
C ILE A 16 8.29 -1.90 -4.49
N ALA A 17 7.84 -3.08 -4.85
CA ALA A 17 6.78 -3.21 -5.84
C ALA A 17 5.48 -2.58 -5.31
N SER A 18 4.65 -2.01 -6.18
CA SER A 18 3.38 -1.36 -5.79
C SER A 18 2.46 -2.30 -4.99
N GLU A 19 2.50 -3.60 -5.29
CA GLU A 19 1.79 -4.66 -4.57
C GLU A 19 2.27 -4.78 -3.12
N GLN A 20 3.59 -4.78 -2.90
CA GLN A 20 4.18 -4.88 -1.56
C GLN A 20 3.91 -3.60 -0.75
N LEU A 21 3.95 -2.44 -1.42
CA LEU A 21 3.58 -1.17 -0.82
C LEU A 21 2.11 -1.15 -0.38
N LEU A 22 1.21 -1.66 -1.22
CA LEU A 22 -0.21 -1.78 -0.89
C LEU A 22 -0.46 -2.82 0.20
N LEU A 23 0.22 -3.96 0.20
CA LEU A 23 0.14 -4.95 1.28
C LEU A 23 0.52 -4.31 2.62
N TYR A 24 1.61 -3.53 2.65
CA TYR A 24 1.99 -2.77 3.84
C TYR A 24 0.90 -1.77 4.26
N ALA A 25 0.39 -0.97 3.31
CA ALA A 25 -0.65 0.02 3.57
C ALA A 25 -1.94 -0.61 4.13
N LEU A 26 -2.36 -1.75 3.57
CA LEU A 26 -3.54 -2.50 4.02
C LEU A 26 -3.32 -3.10 5.41
N GLY A 27 -2.14 -3.66 5.69
CA GLY A 27 -1.79 -4.16 7.01
C GLY A 27 -1.75 -3.05 8.07
N GLU A 28 -1.15 -1.90 7.73
CA GLU A 28 -1.12 -0.72 8.60
C GLU A 28 -2.54 -0.18 8.87
N PHE A 29 -3.42 -0.20 7.86
CA PHE A 29 -4.82 0.18 8.01
C PHE A 29 -5.55 -0.73 9.01
N GLN A 30 -5.32 -2.06 8.94
CA GLN A 30 -5.88 -3.03 9.88
C GLN A 30 -5.32 -2.88 11.29
N ALA A 31 -4.01 -2.65 11.42
CA ALA A 31 -3.35 -2.46 12.71
C ALA A 31 -3.90 -1.25 13.49
N ARG A 32 -4.48 -0.26 12.79
CA ARG A 32 -5.18 0.89 13.39
C ARG A 32 -6.63 0.58 13.79
N GLY A 33 -7.03 -0.70 13.82
CA GLY A 33 -8.37 -1.15 14.19
C GLY A 33 -9.43 -0.94 13.10
N LYS A 34 -9.04 -0.65 11.85
CA LYS A 34 -9.99 -0.42 10.76
C LYS A 34 -10.27 -1.72 10.01
N THR A 35 -11.55 -2.08 9.92
CA THR A 35 -12.00 -3.31 9.24
C THR A 35 -11.86 -3.21 7.72
N LEU A 36 -11.06 -4.11 7.14
CA LEU A 36 -10.78 -4.18 5.70
C LEU A 36 -11.54 -5.32 5.00
N ALA A 37 -11.76 -6.44 5.68
CA ALA A 37 -12.30 -7.65 5.08
C ALA A 37 -13.78 -7.50 4.66
N ALA A 38 -14.07 -7.93 3.43
CA ALA A 38 -15.42 -8.13 2.89
C ALA A 38 -16.34 -6.89 2.89
N ARG A 39 -15.77 -5.68 2.90
CA ARG A 39 -16.51 -4.43 2.77
C ARG A 39 -16.09 -3.68 1.51
N GLU A 40 -17.07 -3.07 0.85
CA GLU A 40 -16.80 -2.09 -0.19
C GLU A 40 -16.32 -0.79 0.45
N LEU A 41 -15.10 -0.36 0.11
CA LEU A 41 -14.46 0.85 0.60
C LEU A 41 -14.14 1.78 -0.58
N PRO A 42 -14.41 3.10 -0.46
CA PRO A 42 -13.86 4.06 -1.41
C PRO A 42 -12.34 4.12 -1.27
N LEU A 43 -11.64 4.26 -2.41
CA LEU A 43 -10.18 4.36 -2.46
C LEU A 43 -9.65 5.52 -1.59
N ASP A 44 -10.41 6.62 -1.46
CA ASP A 44 -10.16 7.75 -0.55
C ASP A 44 -9.79 7.31 0.87
N ARG A 45 -10.45 6.27 1.39
CA ARG A 45 -10.19 5.78 2.76
C ARG A 45 -8.84 5.07 2.87
N LEU A 46 -8.35 4.51 1.76
CA LEU A 46 -7.06 3.85 1.69
C LEU A 46 -5.93 4.83 1.37
N ARG A 47 -6.20 5.96 0.70
CA ARG A 47 -5.20 7.02 0.37
C ARG A 47 -4.34 7.40 1.56
N GLY A 48 -4.95 7.59 2.73
CA GLY A 48 -4.22 7.93 3.93
C GLY A 48 -3.19 6.86 4.34
N ALA A 49 -3.49 5.56 4.13
CA ALA A 49 -2.54 4.48 4.40
C ALA A 49 -1.50 4.32 3.30
N ILE A 50 -1.90 4.48 2.04
CA ILE A 50 -0.99 4.46 0.89
C ILE A 50 0.07 5.55 1.04
N ARG A 51 -0.33 6.78 1.38
CA ARG A 51 0.58 7.90 1.59
C ARG A 51 1.62 7.61 2.69
N ARG A 52 1.20 7.03 3.82
CA ARG A 52 2.15 6.67 4.89
C ARG A 52 3.08 5.54 4.48
N ALA A 53 2.60 4.59 3.68
CA ALA A 53 3.45 3.54 3.12
C ALA A 53 4.49 4.14 2.16
N THR A 54 4.10 5.05 1.26
CA THR A 54 5.03 5.70 0.33
C THR A 54 6.05 6.55 1.08
N GLU A 55 5.64 7.26 2.14
CA GLU A 55 6.54 7.97 3.05
C GLU A 55 7.50 7.02 3.79
N THR A 56 7.02 5.85 4.23
CA THR A 56 7.84 4.83 4.93
C THR A 56 8.93 4.24 4.02
N PHE A 57 8.60 3.97 2.76
CA PHE A 57 9.53 3.36 1.80
C PHE A 57 10.30 4.39 0.96
N GLY A 58 10.06 5.70 1.14
CA GLY A 58 10.75 6.75 0.39
C GLY A 58 10.44 6.76 -1.12
N VAL A 59 9.25 6.30 -1.52
CA VAL A 59 8.83 6.22 -2.92
C VAL A 59 7.75 7.26 -3.26
N ALA A 60 7.56 7.51 -4.56
CA ALA A 60 6.52 8.42 -5.05
C ALA A 60 5.11 7.90 -4.70
N GLU A 61 4.18 8.83 -4.47
CA GLU A 61 2.79 8.49 -4.19
C GLU A 61 2.12 7.88 -5.43
N LEU A 62 1.41 6.75 -5.25
CA LEU A 62 0.67 6.12 -6.33
C LEU A 62 -0.49 7.02 -6.77
N THR A 63 -0.67 7.14 -8.08
CA THR A 63 -1.92 7.62 -8.66
C THR A 63 -3.08 6.67 -8.32
N ASP A 64 -4.31 7.15 -8.47
CA ASP A 64 -5.48 6.31 -8.18
C ASP A 64 -5.55 5.09 -9.09
N GLU A 65 -5.21 5.27 -10.36
CA GLU A 65 -5.13 4.23 -11.38
C GLU A 65 -4.04 3.19 -11.06
N GLU A 66 -2.85 3.62 -10.64
CA GLU A 66 -1.77 2.70 -10.24
C GLU A 66 -2.15 1.91 -8.99
N ALA A 67 -2.76 2.58 -8.01
CA ALA A 67 -3.24 1.92 -6.79
C ALA A 67 -4.36 0.92 -7.12
N ALA A 68 -5.33 1.30 -7.96
CA ALA A 68 -6.40 0.42 -8.41
C ALA A 68 -5.86 -0.82 -9.13
N ALA A 69 -4.97 -0.65 -10.11
CA ALA A 69 -4.39 -1.74 -10.86
C ALA A 69 -3.56 -2.69 -9.98
N ALA A 70 -2.79 -2.15 -9.02
CA ALA A 70 -2.02 -2.98 -8.12
C ALA A 70 -2.89 -3.69 -7.08
N LEU A 71 -4.00 -3.09 -6.63
CA LEU A 71 -5.01 -3.74 -5.80
C LEU A 71 -5.68 -4.91 -6.55
N GLU A 72 -6.02 -4.74 -7.83
CA GLU A 72 -6.54 -5.84 -8.66
C GLU A 72 -5.54 -6.99 -8.79
N ARG A 73 -4.25 -6.69 -9.01
CA ARG A 73 -3.19 -7.71 -9.08
C ARG A 73 -2.99 -8.46 -7.75
N LEU A 74 -3.23 -7.80 -6.62
CA LEU A 74 -3.28 -8.44 -5.31
C LEU A 74 -4.51 -9.33 -5.09
N GLY A 75 -5.48 -9.31 -6.02
CA GLY A 75 -6.72 -10.08 -5.92
C GLY A 75 -7.87 -9.31 -5.26
N ALA A 76 -7.74 -8.00 -5.05
CA ALA A 76 -8.88 -7.18 -4.63
C ALA A 76 -9.86 -6.98 -5.81
N GLN A 77 -11.15 -6.86 -5.51
CA GLN A 77 -12.13 -6.46 -6.51
C GLN A 77 -12.16 -4.94 -6.55
N VAL A 78 -11.85 -4.36 -7.70
CA VAL A 78 -11.90 -2.91 -7.90
C VAL A 78 -13.00 -2.57 -8.91
N ARG A 79 -13.81 -1.58 -8.57
CA ARG A 79 -14.88 -1.07 -9.43
C ARG A 79 -14.70 0.42 -9.61
N ARG A 80 -14.62 0.87 -10.86
CA ARG A 80 -14.64 2.30 -11.18
C ARG A 80 -16.06 2.83 -11.06
N VAL A 81 -16.23 3.97 -10.40
CA VAL A 81 -17.49 4.72 -10.35
C VAL A 81 -17.37 5.97 -11.24
N PRO A 82 -18.49 6.55 -11.70
CA PRO A 82 -18.41 7.76 -12.51
C PRO A 82 -17.68 8.91 -11.78
N PRO A 83 -16.84 9.72 -12.46
CA PRO A 83 -16.02 10.76 -11.82
C PRO A 83 -16.82 11.84 -11.06
N PHE A 84 -18.08 12.07 -11.45
CA PHE A 84 -18.96 13.01 -10.75
C PHE A 84 -19.47 12.47 -9.40
N VAL A 85 -19.24 11.19 -9.07
CA VAL A 85 -19.65 10.55 -7.81
C VAL A 85 -18.58 10.69 -6.73
N ALA A 86 -17.29 10.69 -7.09
CA ALA A 86 -16.19 10.76 -6.15
C ALA A 86 -14.91 11.30 -6.80
N LYS A 87 -14.11 12.02 -6.00
CA LYS A 87 -12.80 12.56 -6.42
C LYS A 87 -11.82 11.45 -6.80
N HIS A 88 -11.78 10.35 -6.04
CA HIS A 88 -11.04 9.15 -6.42
C HIS A 88 -12.06 8.08 -6.84
N PRO A 89 -12.26 7.85 -8.14
CA PRO A 89 -13.44 7.16 -8.67
C PRO A 89 -13.33 5.63 -8.59
N PHE A 90 -12.85 5.09 -7.47
CA PHE A 90 -12.68 3.64 -7.28
C PHE A 90 -13.28 3.16 -5.96
N ARG A 91 -13.99 2.03 -6.06
CA ARG A 91 -14.48 1.23 -4.94
C ARG A 91 -13.68 -0.06 -4.90
N VAL A 92 -13.25 -0.46 -3.71
CA VAL A 92 -12.35 -1.58 -3.49
C VAL A 92 -12.99 -2.52 -2.48
N ILE A 93 -13.06 -3.81 -2.81
CA ILE A 93 -13.39 -4.87 -1.88
C ILE A 93 -12.14 -5.74 -1.73
N VAL A 94 -11.62 -5.81 -0.51
CA VAL A 94 -10.45 -6.63 -0.19
C VAL A 94 -10.93 -7.98 0.35
N PRO A 95 -10.63 -9.10 -0.33
CA PRO A 95 -10.98 -10.43 0.16
C PRO A 95 -10.26 -10.75 1.47
N PRO A 96 -10.83 -11.62 2.32
CA PRO A 96 -10.21 -12.04 3.57
C PRO A 96 -8.78 -12.58 3.41
N ALA A 97 -8.50 -13.30 2.31
CA ALA A 97 -7.17 -13.83 2.02
C ALA A 97 -6.11 -12.72 1.85
N VAL A 98 -6.45 -11.67 1.09
CA VAL A 98 -5.57 -10.51 0.88
C VAL A 98 -5.43 -9.70 2.17
N ALA A 99 -6.50 -9.59 2.95
CA ALA A 99 -6.47 -8.91 4.24
C ALA A 99 -5.52 -9.62 5.23
N ALA A 100 -5.59 -10.96 5.31
CA ALA A 100 -4.70 -11.78 6.12
C ALA A 100 -3.23 -11.64 5.65
N GLN A 101 -2.98 -11.75 4.34
CA GLN A 101 -1.66 -11.56 3.76
C GLN A 101 -1.06 -10.18 4.07
N ALA A 102 -1.87 -9.13 3.99
CA ALA A 102 -1.45 -7.78 4.32
C ALA A 102 -1.10 -7.61 5.80
N GLN A 103 -1.88 -8.24 6.69
CA GLN A 103 -1.61 -8.22 8.13
C GLN A 103 -0.29 -8.93 8.46
N GLU A 104 -0.06 -10.10 7.88
CA GLU A 104 1.20 -10.83 8.03
C GLU A 104 2.39 -10.02 7.50
N PHE A 105 2.28 -9.48 6.29
CA PHE A 105 3.35 -8.66 5.69
C PHE A 105 3.71 -7.46 6.56
N TYR A 106 2.71 -6.74 7.09
CA TYR A 106 2.95 -5.60 7.98
C TYR A 106 3.62 -6.01 9.29
N GLN A 107 3.24 -7.15 9.88
CA GLN A 107 3.87 -7.67 11.09
C GLN A 107 5.34 -8.03 10.84
N GLN A 108 5.65 -8.72 9.73
CA GLN A 108 7.01 -9.06 9.35
C GLN A 108 7.89 -7.80 9.21
N GLN A 109 7.39 -6.77 8.51
CA GLN A 109 8.12 -5.51 8.33
C GLN A 109 8.36 -4.76 9.65
N ARG A 110 7.42 -4.82 10.61
CA ARG A 110 7.62 -4.24 11.95
C ARG A 110 8.62 -5.02 12.78
N SER A 111 8.58 -6.34 12.73
CA SER A 111 9.52 -7.20 13.45
C SER A 111 10.95 -7.01 12.94
N SER A 112 11.14 -6.93 11.62
CA SER A 112 12.47 -6.66 11.03
C SER A 112 13.04 -5.29 11.42
N GLN A 113 12.21 -4.25 11.54
CA GLN A 113 12.64 -2.92 12.01
C GLN A 113 12.99 -2.88 13.50
N THR A 114 12.40 -3.78 14.31
CA THR A 114 12.67 -3.84 15.75
C THR A 114 13.99 -4.56 16.04
N SER A 115 14.34 -5.56 15.22
CA SER A 115 15.57 -6.35 15.38
C SER A 115 16.86 -5.62 14.98
N ASP A 116 16.78 -4.61 14.08
CA ASP A 116 17.93 -3.78 13.68
C ASP A 116 18.25 -2.64 14.68
N ALA A 117 17.40 -2.46 15.70
CA ALA A 117 17.55 -1.43 16.74
C ALA A 117 18.02 -1.98 18.10
N SER A 118 18.47 -3.24 18.15
CA SER A 118 18.95 -3.93 19.37
C SER A 118 20.44 -4.23 19.32
#